data_AF-A0ABD5RIQ8-F1
#
_entry.id   AF-A0ABD5RIQ8-F1
#
_cell.length_a   1.000
_cell.length_b   1.000
_cell.length_c   1.000
_cell.angle_alpha   90.00
_cell.angle_beta   90.00
_cell.angle_gamma   90.00
#
_symmetry.space_group_name_H-M   'P 1'
#
loop_
_entity.id
_entity.type
_entity.pdbx_description
1 polymer ?
#
loop_
_entity_poly.entity_id
_entity_poly.type
_entity_poly.pdbx_seq_one_letter_code
_entity_poly.pdbx_strand_id
1 'polypeptide(L)'
;MSSSSKSYGDIHRYEPPRESTAAAIAIVLLTLIEIVFVGMFSYGLATGWGFDEFGNMFLGSILAVIFVDLAFVLLLYRKEFLPDVMIVKKRRRKWEDLYIREEDMEGRQMGGNAWDSVKRAVYPYYKR
;
A
#
# COMPACT_ATOMS: atom_id res chain seq x y z
N MET A 1 -10.14 5.91 36.59
CA MET A 1 -10.68 6.61 35.41
C MET A 1 -9.51 6.87 34.45
N SER A 2 -9.49 6.24 33.28
CA SER A 2 -8.63 6.66 32.16
C SER A 2 -9.48 6.66 30.88
N SER A 3 -10.18 7.76 30.67
CA SER A 3 -10.85 8.08 29.43
C SER A 3 -9.79 8.43 28.38
N SER A 4 -9.17 7.41 27.78
CA SER A 4 -8.35 7.61 26.58
C SER A 4 -9.29 7.91 25.42
N SER A 5 -9.41 9.18 25.07
CA SER A 5 -10.11 9.64 23.87
C SER A 5 -9.44 9.03 22.64
N LYS A 6 -9.97 7.90 22.14
CA LYS A 6 -9.48 7.24 20.93
C LYS A 6 -9.70 8.16 19.74
N SER A 7 -8.66 8.93 19.42
CA SER A 7 -8.58 9.75 18.23
C SER A 7 -8.39 8.86 17.00
N TYR A 8 -8.80 9.36 15.83
CA TYR A 8 -8.51 8.69 14.57
C TYR A 8 -6.99 8.62 14.34
N GLY A 9 -6.49 7.43 13.98
CA GLY A 9 -5.06 7.18 13.84
C GLY A 9 -4.38 6.54 15.05
N ASP A 10 -5.10 6.35 16.17
CA ASP A 10 -4.54 5.71 17.36
C ASP A 10 -4.51 4.17 17.25
N ILE A 11 -3.53 3.54 17.91
CA ILE A 11 -3.33 2.09 17.87
C ILE A 11 -4.34 1.43 18.81
N HIS A 12 -5.24 0.62 18.25
CA HIS A 12 -6.35 0.02 18.99
C HIS A 12 -5.97 -1.32 19.61
N ARG A 13 -5.06 -2.05 18.98
CA ARG A 13 -4.46 -3.30 19.45
C ARG A 13 -3.04 -3.41 18.87
N TYR A 14 -2.10 -3.76 19.74
CA TYR A 14 -0.72 -4.06 19.37
C TYR A 14 -0.48 -5.53 19.72
N GLU A 15 -0.18 -6.36 18.71
CA GLU A 15 0.27 -7.72 18.95
C GLU A 15 1.80 -7.77 18.79
N PRO A 16 2.54 -8.14 19.85
CA PRO A 16 3.98 -8.24 19.75
C PRO A 16 4.38 -9.36 18.78
N PRO A 17 5.52 -9.21 18.09
CA PRO A 17 6.02 -10.22 17.18
C PRO A 17 6.35 -11.52 17.93
N ARG A 18 6.31 -12.65 17.22
CA ARG A 18 6.55 -13.98 17.79
C ARG A 18 8.04 -14.27 18.01
N GLU A 19 8.92 -13.51 17.34
CA GLU A 19 10.38 -13.57 17.48
C GLU A 19 10.97 -15.00 17.39
N SER A 20 10.48 -15.82 16.44
CA SER A 20 10.96 -17.19 16.32
C SER A 20 12.40 -17.27 15.84
N THR A 21 13.25 -17.91 16.66
CA THR A 21 14.64 -18.24 16.32
C THR A 21 14.72 -19.13 15.07
N ALA A 22 13.75 -20.03 14.87
CA ALA A 22 13.72 -20.89 13.69
C ALA A 22 13.54 -20.07 12.40
N ALA A 23 12.73 -19.02 12.43
CA ALA A 23 12.56 -18.12 11.29
C ALA A 23 13.83 -17.30 11.02
N ALA A 24 14.53 -16.84 12.06
CA ALA A 24 15.82 -16.17 11.91
C ALA A 24 16.85 -17.08 11.22
N ILE A 25 16.96 -18.33 11.66
CA ILE A 25 17.87 -19.32 11.05
C ILE A 25 17.48 -19.59 9.60
N ALA A 26 16.19 -19.76 9.32
CA ALA A 26 15.71 -19.96 7.95
C ALA A 26 16.06 -18.78 7.04
N ILE A 27 15.86 -17.53 7.50
CA ILE A 27 16.26 -16.33 6.76
C ILE A 27 17.75 -16.35 6.47
N VAL A 28 18.60 -16.65 7.46
CA VAL A 28 20.05 -16.71 7.26
C VAL A 28 20.41 -17.77 6.20
N LEU A 29 19.83 -18.97 6.28
CA LEU A 29 20.09 -20.03 5.29
C LEU A 29 19.64 -19.63 3.88
N LEU A 30 18.44 -19.05 3.74
CA LEU A 30 17.95 -18.56 2.45
C LEU A 30 18.87 -17.45 1.92
N THR A 31 19.32 -16.51 2.75
CA THR A 31 20.27 -15.47 2.29
C THR A 31 21.61 -16.03 1.81
N LEU A 32 22.09 -17.13 2.38
CA LEU A 32 23.30 -17.80 1.86
C LEU A 32 23.05 -18.42 0.48
N ILE A 33 21.88 -19.02 0.29
CA ILE A 33 21.45 -19.57 -1.00
C ILE A 33 21.28 -18.45 -2.03
N GLU A 34 20.66 -17.34 -1.65
CA GLU A 34 20.51 -16.14 -2.49
C GLU A 34 21.88 -15.62 -2.96
N ILE A 35 22.87 -15.51 -2.07
CA ILE A 35 24.23 -15.09 -2.45
C ILE A 35 24.82 -16.01 -3.51
N VAL A 36 24.61 -17.34 -3.38
CA VAL A 36 25.08 -18.31 -4.37
C VAL A 36 24.37 -18.11 -5.72
N PHE A 37 23.04 -17.94 -5.73
CA PHE A 37 22.31 -17.74 -6.98
C PHE A 37 22.64 -16.40 -7.65
N VAL A 38 22.69 -15.31 -6.89
CA VAL A 38 23.10 -13.98 -7.40
C VAL A 38 24.53 -14.02 -7.93
N GLY A 39 25.44 -14.71 -7.21
CA GLY A 39 26.82 -14.90 -7.65
C GLY A 39 26.89 -15.70 -8.96
N MET A 40 26.16 -16.80 -9.06
CA MET A 40 26.08 -17.63 -10.27
C MET A 40 25.48 -16.86 -11.45
N PHE A 41 24.40 -16.11 -11.22
CA PHE A 41 23.76 -15.27 -12.23
C PHE A 41 24.73 -14.19 -12.75
N SER A 42 25.38 -13.49 -11.82
CA SER A 42 26.36 -12.44 -12.14
C SER A 42 27.57 -13.00 -12.90
N TYR A 43 28.08 -14.16 -12.47
CA TYR A 43 29.14 -14.88 -13.16
C TYR A 43 28.71 -15.29 -14.58
N GLY A 44 27.53 -15.89 -14.73
CA GLY A 44 27.02 -16.34 -16.01
C GLY A 44 26.82 -15.18 -17.01
N LEU A 45 26.40 -14.00 -16.53
CA LEU A 45 26.38 -12.79 -17.35
C LEU A 45 27.79 -12.33 -17.75
N ALA A 46 28.74 -12.31 -16.81
CA ALA A 46 30.12 -11.89 -17.07
C ALA A 46 30.85 -12.82 -18.06
N THR A 47 30.56 -14.13 -18.03
CA THR A 47 31.14 -15.11 -18.96
C THR A 47 30.35 -15.28 -20.26
N GLY A 48 29.27 -14.52 -20.46
CA GLY A 48 28.52 -14.51 -21.71
C GLY A 48 27.58 -15.70 -21.91
N TRP A 49 27.10 -16.35 -20.85
CA TRP A 49 26.12 -17.44 -20.96
C TRP A 49 24.81 -16.98 -21.63
N GLY A 50 24.50 -15.68 -21.58
CA GLY A 50 23.31 -15.11 -22.22
C GLY A 50 23.36 -14.99 -23.75
N PHE A 51 24.49 -15.30 -24.41
CA PHE A 51 24.57 -15.24 -25.88
C PHE A 51 23.96 -16.46 -26.59
N ASP A 52 23.89 -17.59 -25.89
CA ASP A 52 23.23 -18.80 -26.39
C ASP A 52 21.76 -18.83 -25.96
N GLU A 53 20.89 -19.41 -26.78
CA GLU A 53 19.44 -19.46 -26.51
C GLU A 53 19.15 -20.22 -25.21
N PHE A 54 19.78 -21.39 -25.04
CA PHE A 54 19.63 -22.20 -23.83
C PHE A 54 20.22 -21.51 -22.60
N GLY A 55 21.36 -20.84 -22.75
CA GLY A 55 22.00 -20.10 -21.66
C GLY A 55 21.19 -18.88 -21.21
N ASN A 56 20.54 -18.17 -22.13
CA ASN A 56 19.64 -17.08 -21.82
C ASN A 56 18.38 -17.56 -21.06
N MET A 57 17.78 -18.68 -21.47
CA MET A 57 16.66 -19.28 -20.73
C MET A 57 17.07 -19.72 -19.32
N PHE A 58 18.28 -20.29 -19.18
CA PHE A 58 18.83 -20.69 -17.89
C PHE A 58 19.11 -19.50 -16.96
N LEU A 59 19.69 -18.41 -17.48
CA LEU A 59 19.85 -17.18 -16.69
C LEU A 59 18.50 -16.58 -16.28
N GLY A 60 17.50 -16.61 -17.17
CA GLY A 60 16.14 -16.19 -16.86
C GLY A 60 15.49 -17.02 -15.74
N SER A 61 15.71 -18.34 -15.72
CA SER A 61 15.19 -19.20 -14.65
C SER A 61 15.93 -18.97 -13.32
N ILE A 62 17.25 -18.78 -13.34
CA ILE A 62 18.01 -18.37 -12.15
C ILE A 62 17.47 -17.05 -11.61
N LEU A 63 17.24 -16.06 -12.46
CA LEU A 63 16.69 -14.77 -12.06
C LEU A 63 15.32 -14.91 -11.40
N ALA A 64 14.46 -15.78 -11.94
CA ALA A 64 13.17 -16.07 -11.32
C ALA A 64 13.33 -16.71 -9.93
N VAL A 65 14.26 -17.66 -9.77
CA VAL A 65 14.53 -18.31 -8.48
C VAL A 65 15.04 -17.31 -7.44
N ILE A 66 15.93 -16.39 -7.82
CA ILE A 66 16.41 -15.28 -6.96
C ILE A 66 15.23 -14.48 -6.41
N PHE A 67 14.32 -14.03 -7.28
CA PHE A 67 13.15 -13.26 -6.81
C PHE A 67 12.19 -14.07 -5.93
N VAL A 68 12.03 -15.37 -6.22
CA VAL A 68 11.23 -16.26 -5.38
C VAL A 68 11.86 -16.41 -4.00
N ASP A 69 13.17 -16.65 -3.93
CA ASP A 69 13.89 -16.79 -2.66
C ASP A 69 13.83 -15.51 -1.83
N LEU A 70 14.09 -14.36 -2.45
CA LEU A 70 13.91 -13.05 -1.83
C LEU A 70 12.48 -12.85 -1.28
N ALA A 71 11.46 -13.27 -2.05
CA ALA A 71 10.07 -13.18 -1.58
C ALA A 71 9.83 -14.05 -0.34
N PHE A 72 10.42 -15.25 -0.25
CA PHE A 72 10.35 -16.10 0.93
C PHE A 72 11.03 -15.46 2.16
N VAL A 73 12.21 -14.86 1.98
CA VAL A 73 12.90 -14.11 3.03
C VAL A 73 12.02 -12.98 3.57
N LEU A 74 11.45 -12.17 2.67
CA LEU A 74 10.57 -11.06 3.05
C LEU A 74 9.27 -11.54 3.71
N LEU A 75 8.71 -12.66 3.24
CA LEU A 75 7.50 -13.24 3.81
C LEU A 75 7.77 -13.75 5.23
N LEU A 76 8.87 -14.47 5.46
CA LEU A 76 9.27 -14.91 6.79
C LEU A 76 9.52 -13.73 7.72
N TYR A 77 10.21 -12.69 7.24
CA TYR A 77 10.42 -11.47 8.01
C TYR A 77 9.09 -10.82 8.41
N ARG A 78 8.18 -10.66 7.44
CA ARG A 78 6.83 -10.10 7.67
C ARG A 78 6.01 -10.91 8.64
N LYS A 79 6.04 -12.23 8.53
CA LYS A 79 5.20 -13.10 9.34
C LYS A 79 5.66 -13.15 10.79
N GLU A 80 6.97 -13.06 11.03
CA GLU A 80 7.52 -13.41 12.34
C GLU A 80 8.08 -12.22 13.13
N PHE A 81 8.58 -11.18 12.46
CA PHE A 81 9.25 -10.03 13.11
C PHE A 81 8.47 -8.71 13.01
N LEU A 82 7.55 -8.58 12.06
CA LEU A 82 6.71 -7.38 11.94
C LEU A 82 5.54 -7.47 12.94
N PRO A 83 5.35 -6.46 13.82
CA PRO A 83 4.20 -6.43 14.73
C PRO A 83 2.91 -6.20 13.95
N ASP A 84 1.84 -6.88 14.36
CA ASP A 84 0.52 -6.62 13.82
C ASP A 84 -0.15 -5.50 14.63
N VAL A 85 -0.56 -4.44 13.92
CA VAL A 85 -1.13 -3.24 14.53
C VAL A 85 -2.47 -2.91 13.92
N MET A 86 -3.50 -2.95 14.76
CA MET A 86 -4.84 -2.54 14.35
C MET A 86 -4.97 -1.03 14.53
N ILE A 87 -4.81 -0.29 13.43
CA ILE A 87 -4.96 1.16 13.39
C ILE A 87 -6.37 1.49 12.87
N VAL A 88 -7.14 2.25 13.66
CA VAL A 88 -8.44 2.73 13.20
C VAL A 88 -8.23 3.92 12.27
N LYS A 89 -8.51 3.71 10.98
CA LYS A 89 -8.52 4.79 9.99
C LYS A 89 -9.92 5.37 9.83
N LYS A 90 -10.03 6.70 9.83
CA LYS A 90 -11.25 7.38 9.42
C LYS A 90 -11.42 7.18 7.91
N ARG A 91 -12.55 6.63 7.49
CA ARG A 91 -12.95 6.65 6.08
C ARG A 91 -13.32 8.09 5.72
N ARG A 92 -12.61 8.71 4.76
CA ARG A 92 -13.04 10.00 4.18
C ARG A 92 -14.40 9.83 3.51
N ARG A 93 -15.28 10.83 3.63
CA ARG A 93 -16.59 10.77 2.97
C ARG A 93 -16.39 11.01 1.47
N LYS A 94 -17.07 10.26 0.61
CA LYS A 94 -16.87 10.33 -0.87
C LYS A 94 -17.05 11.74 -1.46
N TRP A 95 -17.75 12.63 -0.78
CA TRP A 95 -17.98 14.03 -1.17
C TRP A 95 -16.80 14.96 -0.85
N GLU A 96 -15.90 14.57 0.07
CA GLU A 96 -14.70 15.34 0.46
C GLU A 96 -13.54 15.15 -0.54
N ASP A 97 -13.60 14.14 -1.40
CA ASP A 97 -12.63 13.95 -2.50
C ASP A 97 -13.00 14.77 -3.77
N LEU A 98 -14.17 15.41 -3.80
CA LEU A 98 -14.59 16.28 -4.92
C LEU A 98 -14.12 17.73 -4.76
N TYR A 99 -13.78 18.17 -3.54
CA TYR A 99 -13.49 19.57 -3.25
C TYR A 99 -12.24 19.68 -2.39
N ILE A 100 -11.23 20.37 -2.91
CA ILE A 100 -9.93 20.54 -2.24
C ILE A 100 -10.08 21.41 -0.97
N ARG A 101 -11.17 22.19 -0.85
CA ARG A 101 -11.48 23.04 0.33
C ARG A 101 -13.00 23.08 0.61
N GLU A 102 -13.35 23.24 1.89
CA GLU A 102 -14.72 23.26 2.42
C GLU A 102 -15.60 24.38 1.79
N GLU A 103 -14.96 25.42 1.28
CA GLU A 103 -15.56 26.58 0.58
C GLU A 103 -16.07 26.29 -0.84
N ASP A 104 -15.68 25.17 -1.46
CA ASP A 104 -16.12 24.81 -2.82
C ASP A 104 -17.42 23.96 -2.85
N MET A 105 -18.00 23.63 -1.69
CA MET A 105 -19.18 22.74 -1.58
C MET A 105 -20.46 23.29 -2.25
N GLU A 106 -20.62 24.60 -2.33
CA GLU A 106 -21.85 25.20 -2.88
C GLU A 106 -21.81 25.38 -4.41
N GLY A 107 -20.65 25.13 -5.04
CA GLY A 107 -20.43 25.47 -6.44
C GLY A 107 -20.45 26.99 -6.64
N ARG A 108 -19.58 27.53 -7.48
CA ARG A 108 -19.74 28.93 -7.92
C ARG A 108 -20.97 29.02 -8.81
N GLN A 109 -22.12 29.30 -8.21
CA GLN A 109 -23.36 29.62 -8.91
C GLN A 109 -23.21 31.03 -9.52
N MET A 110 -22.47 31.12 -10.63
CA MET A 110 -22.49 32.31 -11.47
C MET A 110 -23.89 32.41 -12.12
N GLY A 111 -24.81 33.15 -11.49
CA GLY A 111 -26.06 33.58 -12.11
C GLY A 111 -27.37 33.44 -11.31
N GLY A 112 -27.34 33.22 -9.99
CA GLY A 112 -28.55 32.93 -9.19
C GLY A 112 -29.65 34.02 -9.16
N ASN A 113 -29.29 35.31 -9.19
CA ASN A 113 -30.26 36.39 -8.95
C ASN A 113 -31.33 36.56 -10.05
N ALA A 114 -31.05 36.20 -11.29
CA ALA A 114 -31.99 36.39 -12.40
C ALA A 114 -33.08 35.30 -12.43
N TRP A 115 -32.70 34.05 -12.16
CA TRP A 115 -33.60 32.90 -12.29
C TRP A 115 -34.56 32.77 -11.11
N ASP A 116 -34.14 33.18 -9.91
CA ASP A 116 -34.99 33.18 -8.72
C ASP A 116 -36.08 34.26 -8.79
N SER A 117 -35.78 35.40 -9.42
CA SER A 117 -36.79 36.45 -9.67
C SER A 117 -37.89 35.97 -10.63
N VAL A 118 -37.53 35.22 -11.68
CA VAL A 118 -38.50 34.65 -12.64
C VAL A 118 -39.37 33.58 -11.97
N LYS A 119 -38.78 32.69 -11.19
CA LYS A 119 -39.54 31.63 -10.48
C LYS A 119 -40.54 32.21 -9.47
N ARG A 120 -40.18 33.29 -8.79
CA ARG A 120 -41.06 33.98 -7.83
C ARG A 120 -42.23 34.69 -8.52
N ALA A 121 -42.05 35.15 -9.76
CA ALA A 121 -43.11 35.75 -10.56
C ALA A 121 -44.10 34.71 -11.11
N VAL A 122 -43.64 33.49 -11.41
CA VAL A 122 -44.47 32.43 -12.00
C VAL A 122 -45.21 31.60 -10.95
N TYR A 123 -44.67 31.46 -9.73
CA TYR A 123 -45.27 30.60 -8.70
C TYR A 123 -45.50 31.35 -7.38
N PRO A 124 -46.73 31.86 -7.14
CA PRO A 124 -47.01 32.75 -6.00
C PRO A 124 -47.13 32.03 -4.64
N TYR A 125 -47.02 30.70 -4.59
CA TYR A 125 -47.06 29.93 -3.34
C TYR A 125 -45.67 29.43 -2.93
N TYR A 126 -44.77 30.36 -2.64
CA TYR A 126 -43.66 30.05 -1.73
C TYR A 126 -44.15 30.33 -0.30
N LYS A 127 -44.32 29.26 0.50
CA LYS A 127 -44.51 29.38 1.95
C LYS A 127 -43.26 30.04 2.53
N ARG A 128 -43.47 31.09 3.33
CA ARG A 128 -42.42 31.74 4.11
C ARG A 128 -41.73 30.76 5.05
#